data_AF-A0A3N0DAH8-F1
#
_entry.id   AF-A0A3N0DAH8-F1
#
_cell.length_a   1.000
_cell.length_b   1.000
_cell.length_c   1.000
_cell.angle_alpha   90.00
_cell.angle_beta   90.00
_cell.angle_gamma   90.00
#
_symmetry.space_group_name_H-M   'P 1'
#
loop_
_entity.id
_entity.type
_entity.pdbx_description
1 polymer ?
#
loop_
_entity_poly.entity_id
_entity_poly.type
_entity_poly.pdbx_seq_one_letter_code
_entity_poly.pdbx_strand_id
1 'polypeptide(L)'
;MTGVKVVEGPEAGGGKPSVAACPEGMRVLNGGFRSAWHETDDVIANAPMADGKGWAAMQLYGRVRARAVCVPADQAPQVAMAPRSEKPGGDSEAHCPAGTKAIAGGWVTHGWTRTNGGLAADAIDINAPTKNGNGWWVSQEYGYVEARALCS
;
A
#
# COMPACT_ATOMS: atom_id res chain seq x y z
N MET A 1 7.67 20.10 -19.25
CA MET A 1 7.18 20.10 -17.86
C MET A 1 8.11 19.25 -17.04
N THR A 2 8.91 19.87 -16.17
CA THR A 2 9.68 19.22 -15.11
C THR A 2 8.72 18.35 -14.28
N GLY A 3 8.90 17.04 -14.23
CA GLY A 3 10.01 16.41 -13.53
C GLY A 3 9.45 15.85 -12.23
N VAL A 4 9.81 14.60 -11.93
CA VAL A 4 9.37 13.85 -10.74
C VAL A 4 9.27 14.74 -9.49
N LYS A 5 8.17 14.63 -8.72
CA LYS A 5 7.98 15.33 -7.43
C LYS A 5 7.88 14.32 -6.29
N VAL A 6 8.50 14.60 -5.16
CA VAL A 6 8.26 13.85 -3.92
C VAL A 6 7.35 14.68 -3.01
N VAL A 7 6.30 14.06 -2.50
CA VAL A 7 5.33 14.69 -1.58
C VAL A 7 5.21 13.87 -0.30
N GLU A 8 4.93 14.54 0.81
CA GLU A 8 4.73 13.93 2.13
C GLU A 8 3.31 14.25 2.63
N GLY A 9 2.65 13.26 3.20
CA GLY A 9 1.35 13.42 3.86
C GLY A 9 1.50 13.92 5.30
N PRO A 10 0.41 14.44 5.92
CA PRO A 10 0.43 14.80 7.33
C PRO A 10 0.68 13.57 8.22
N GLU A 11 1.28 13.77 9.39
CA GLU A 11 1.38 12.68 10.38
C GLU A 11 -0.01 12.28 10.86
N ALA A 12 -0.28 10.98 10.82
CA ALA A 12 -1.51 10.39 11.32
C ALA A 12 -1.21 9.52 12.54
N GLY A 13 -2.10 9.55 13.54
CA GLY A 13 -2.08 8.63 14.67
C GLY A 13 -2.77 7.29 14.37
N GLY A 14 -2.75 6.39 15.34
CA GLY A 14 -3.25 5.02 15.19
C GLY A 14 -4.64 4.91 14.59
N GLY A 15 -4.78 3.98 13.65
CA GLY A 15 -6.04 3.70 12.94
C GLY A 15 -6.47 4.80 11.97
N LYS A 16 -5.65 5.84 11.75
CA LYS A 16 -5.93 6.92 10.79
C LYS A 16 -4.96 6.86 9.62
N PRO A 17 -5.42 7.11 8.39
CA PRO A 17 -4.53 7.16 7.24
C PRO A 17 -3.74 8.47 7.20
N SER A 18 -2.46 8.37 6.87
CA SER A 18 -1.66 9.46 6.30
C SER A 18 -1.73 9.35 4.78
N VAL A 19 -2.02 10.46 4.09
CA VAL A 19 -2.16 10.49 2.63
C VAL A 19 -1.18 11.51 2.04
N ALA A 20 -0.29 11.03 1.18
CA ALA A 20 0.62 11.84 0.38
C ALA A 20 0.00 12.06 -1.01
N ALA A 21 -0.74 13.16 -1.16
CA ALA A 21 -1.47 13.48 -2.39
C ALA A 21 -0.54 14.09 -3.45
N CYS A 22 -0.60 13.56 -4.67
CA CYS A 22 0.09 14.14 -5.81
C CYS A 22 -0.56 15.46 -6.23
N PRO A 23 0.24 16.45 -6.69
CA PRO A 23 -0.29 17.71 -7.20
C PRO A 23 -1.22 17.52 -8.40
N GLU A 24 -1.99 18.56 -8.73
CA GLU A 24 -2.81 18.58 -9.94
C GLU A 24 -1.98 18.27 -11.20
N GLY A 25 -2.57 17.49 -12.11
CA GLY A 25 -1.89 17.00 -13.31
C GLY A 25 -0.89 15.86 -13.09
N MET A 26 -0.69 15.39 -11.85
CA MET A 26 0.24 14.29 -11.52
C MET A 26 -0.47 13.07 -10.93
N ARG A 27 0.23 11.93 -10.98
CA ARG A 27 -0.19 10.64 -10.41
C ARG A 27 1.02 9.93 -9.81
N VAL A 28 0.74 8.98 -8.93
CA VAL A 28 1.76 8.26 -8.16
C VAL A 28 2.53 7.28 -9.05
N LEU A 29 3.86 7.34 -8.99
CA LEU A 29 4.79 6.38 -9.56
C LEU A 29 5.19 5.31 -8.52
N ASN A 30 5.36 5.73 -7.27
CA ASN A 30 5.71 4.87 -6.15
C ASN A 30 5.43 5.61 -4.83
N GLY A 31 5.52 4.92 -3.70
CA GLY A 31 5.45 5.55 -2.40
C GLY A 31 5.94 4.64 -1.28
N GLY A 32 5.68 5.08 -0.06
CA GLY A 32 6.07 4.38 1.14
C GLY A 32 5.68 5.17 2.36
N PHE A 33 6.32 4.88 3.49
CA PHE A 33 5.99 5.53 4.75
C PHE A 33 7.22 5.69 5.65
N ARG A 34 7.07 6.59 6.62
CA ARG A 34 7.86 6.62 7.85
C ARG A 34 6.93 6.23 8.99
N SER A 35 7.29 5.16 9.69
CA SER A 35 6.64 4.76 10.94
C SER A 35 7.41 5.34 12.13
N ALA A 36 6.69 5.86 13.12
CA ALA A 36 7.21 6.05 14.47
C ALA A 36 6.81 4.80 15.27
N TRP A 37 7.76 3.85 15.35
CA TRP A 37 7.54 2.49 15.83
C TRP A 37 7.19 2.43 17.32
N HIS A 38 6.43 1.40 17.69
CA HIS A 38 6.13 0.96 19.05
C HIS A 38 6.17 -0.57 19.09
N GLU A 39 6.54 -1.19 20.22
CA GLU A 39 6.79 -2.64 20.37
C GLU A 39 5.61 -3.58 20.03
N THR A 40 4.44 -3.02 19.73
CA THR A 40 3.16 -3.73 19.63
C THR A 40 2.35 -3.29 18.42
N ASP A 41 3.01 -2.73 17.41
CA ASP A 41 2.36 -1.92 16.40
C ASP A 41 2.86 -2.24 15.00
N ASP A 42 1.94 -2.16 14.04
CA ASP A 42 2.15 -2.62 12.68
C ASP A 42 1.57 -1.65 11.66
N VAL A 43 2.18 -1.65 10.48
CA VAL A 43 1.70 -0.89 9.33
C VAL A 43 0.68 -1.72 8.60
N ILE A 44 -0.58 -1.32 8.76
CA ILE A 44 -1.77 -2.03 8.27
C ILE A 44 -2.25 -1.52 6.90
N ALA A 45 -1.61 -0.47 6.37
CA ALA A 45 -1.74 -0.11 4.97
C ALA A 45 -0.49 0.60 4.49
N ASN A 46 -0.08 0.31 3.27
CA ASN A 46 0.99 1.00 2.56
C ASN A 46 0.81 0.72 1.07
N ALA A 47 0.08 1.59 0.37
CA ALA A 47 -0.36 1.29 -0.99
C ALA A 47 -0.68 2.55 -1.81
N PRO A 48 -0.68 2.45 -3.16
CA PRO A 48 -1.24 3.51 -3.99
C PRO A 48 -2.75 3.67 -3.73
N MET A 49 -3.25 4.90 -3.88
CA MET A 49 -4.69 5.16 -3.89
C MET A 49 -5.32 4.63 -5.18
N ALA A 50 -6.58 4.21 -5.11
CA ALA A 50 -7.32 3.62 -6.23
C ALA A 50 -7.37 4.50 -7.48
N ASP A 51 -7.43 5.83 -7.30
CA ASP A 51 -7.46 6.81 -8.39
C ASP A 51 -6.07 7.25 -8.87
N GLY A 52 -5.01 6.64 -8.32
CA GLY A 52 -3.61 6.96 -8.59
C GLY A 52 -3.17 8.35 -8.12
N LYS A 53 -4.01 9.11 -7.40
CA LYS A 53 -3.69 10.49 -7.01
C LYS A 53 -2.75 10.60 -5.81
N GLY A 54 -2.15 9.51 -5.36
CA GLY A 54 -1.19 9.53 -4.27
C GLY A 54 -0.98 8.19 -3.61
N TRP A 55 -0.34 8.23 -2.45
CA TRP A 55 0.00 7.07 -1.65
C TRP A 55 -0.58 7.20 -0.24
N ALA A 56 -1.13 6.12 0.28
CA ALA A 56 -1.69 6.08 1.64
C ALA A 56 -0.90 5.10 2.51
N ALA A 57 -0.69 5.48 3.76
CA ALA A 57 -0.12 4.62 4.79
C ALA A 57 -0.93 4.73 6.08
N MET A 58 -1.08 3.62 6.79
CA MET A 58 -1.81 3.56 8.06
C MET A 58 -1.10 2.62 9.02
N GLN A 59 -1.06 3.00 10.28
CA GLN A 59 -0.45 2.23 11.36
C GLN A 59 -1.51 1.97 12.43
N LEU A 60 -1.44 0.82 13.09
CA LEU A 60 -2.51 0.34 13.94
C LEU A 60 -2.70 1.21 15.19
N TYR A 61 -1.63 1.57 15.90
CA TYR A 61 -1.68 2.38 17.12
C TYR A 61 -0.80 3.62 17.09
N GLY A 62 0.39 3.50 16.52
CA GLY A 62 1.42 4.52 16.51
C GLY A 62 1.18 5.56 15.45
N ARG A 63 2.25 6.23 15.03
CA ARG A 63 2.15 7.34 14.10
C ARG A 63 2.85 7.02 12.80
N VAL A 64 2.23 7.43 11.70
CA VAL A 64 2.74 7.18 10.35
C VAL A 64 2.67 8.44 9.50
N ARG A 65 3.64 8.58 8.59
CA ARG A 65 3.60 9.55 7.49
C ARG A 65 3.78 8.83 6.17
N ALA A 66 2.84 9.02 5.24
CA ALA A 66 2.97 8.56 3.86
C ALA A 66 3.91 9.48 3.07
N ARG A 67 4.59 8.91 2.08
CA ARG A 67 5.35 9.63 1.05
C ARG A 67 5.00 9.07 -0.31
N ALA A 68 4.96 9.93 -1.31
CA ALA A 68 4.71 9.54 -2.70
C ALA A 68 5.72 10.18 -3.64
N VAL A 69 6.12 9.42 -4.65
CA VAL A 69 6.82 9.91 -5.84
C VAL A 69 5.75 10.10 -6.90
N CYS A 70 5.62 11.32 -7.42
CA CYS A 70 4.60 11.74 -8.36
C CYS A 70 5.23 12.13 -9.70
N VAL A 71 4.60 11.70 -10.78
CA VAL A 71 4.99 12.01 -12.17
C VAL A 71 3.80 12.61 -12.92
N PRO A 72 4.03 13.31 -14.05
CA PRO A 72 2.94 13.73 -14.92
C PRO A 72 1.98 12.57 -15.22
N ALA A 73 0.68 12.85 -15.26
CA ALA A 73 -0.34 11.79 -15.33
C ALA A 73 -0.22 10.90 -16.58
N ASP A 74 0.31 11.42 -17.69
CA ASP A 74 0.59 10.69 -18.93
C ASP A 74 1.81 9.76 -18.85
N GLN A 75 2.61 9.87 -17.79
CA GLN A 75 3.80 9.04 -17.52
C GLN A 75 3.60 8.10 -16.33
N ALA A 76 2.45 8.16 -15.66
CA ALA A 76 2.20 7.39 -14.46
C ALA A 76 1.75 5.96 -14.78
N PRO A 77 2.16 4.98 -13.95
CA PRO A 77 1.63 3.62 -14.04
C PRO A 77 0.12 3.59 -13.77
N GLN A 78 -0.53 2.56 -14.30
CA GLN A 78 -1.93 2.25 -14.00
C GLN A 78 -2.03 1.56 -12.65
N VAL A 79 -3.02 1.93 -11.84
CA VAL A 79 -3.32 1.23 -10.59
C VAL A 79 -4.20 0.03 -10.90
N ALA A 80 -3.76 -1.17 -10.49
CA ALA A 80 -4.60 -2.36 -10.46
C ALA A 80 -4.89 -2.74 -9.01
N MET A 81 -6.12 -3.15 -8.73
CA MET A 81 -6.56 -3.55 -7.40
C MET A 81 -7.12 -4.96 -7.44
N ALA A 82 -6.76 -5.75 -6.43
CA ALA A 82 -7.38 -7.03 -6.16
C ALA A 82 -8.67 -6.82 -5.34
N PRO A 83 -9.60 -7.78 -5.34
CA PRO A 83 -10.51 -7.91 -4.22
C PRO A 83 -9.73 -8.28 -2.94
N ARG A 84 -10.35 -8.01 -1.80
CA ARG A 84 -9.92 -8.57 -0.51
C ARG A 84 -9.83 -10.10 -0.61
N SER A 85 -8.84 -10.71 0.03
CA SER A 85 -8.70 -12.16 0.13
C SER A 85 -9.99 -12.83 0.63
N GLU A 86 -10.26 -14.05 0.13
CA GLU A 86 -11.52 -14.75 0.40
C GLU A 86 -11.62 -15.27 1.84
N LYS A 87 -10.47 -15.56 2.45
CA LYS A 87 -10.35 -16.08 3.82
C LYS A 87 -9.26 -15.34 4.59
N PRO A 88 -9.34 -15.32 5.94
CA PRO A 88 -8.24 -14.85 6.77
C PRO A 88 -7.01 -15.75 6.58
N GLY A 89 -5.80 -15.19 6.63
CA GLY A 89 -4.58 -15.94 6.30
C GLY A 89 -4.41 -16.23 4.81
N GLY A 90 -5.27 -15.64 3.96
CA GLY A 90 -5.33 -15.92 2.54
C GLY A 90 -4.70 -14.82 1.69
N ASP A 91 -4.24 -15.22 0.51
CA ASP A 91 -3.58 -14.36 -0.45
C ASP A 91 -4.55 -13.43 -1.18
N SER A 92 -4.03 -12.28 -1.62
CA SER A 92 -4.67 -11.36 -2.55
C SER A 92 -3.69 -11.02 -3.67
N GLU A 93 -4.14 -11.07 -4.92
CA GLU A 93 -3.32 -10.79 -6.10
C GLU A 93 -3.99 -9.74 -6.99
N ALA A 94 -3.32 -8.59 -7.16
CA ALA A 94 -3.74 -7.55 -8.08
C ALA A 94 -3.12 -7.82 -9.45
N HIS A 95 -3.94 -7.96 -10.50
CA HIS A 95 -3.45 -8.28 -11.84
C HIS A 95 -3.31 -7.03 -12.70
N CYS A 96 -2.11 -6.86 -13.25
CA CYS A 96 -1.83 -5.81 -14.22
C CYS A 96 -2.55 -6.06 -15.55
N PRO A 97 -3.00 -5.00 -16.25
CA PRO A 97 -3.57 -5.12 -17.59
C PRO A 97 -2.63 -5.80 -18.58
N ALA A 98 -3.21 -6.44 -19.60
CA ALA A 98 -2.44 -7.12 -20.64
C ALA A 98 -1.39 -6.19 -21.27
N GLY A 99 -0.15 -6.69 -21.41
CA GLY A 99 0.96 -5.92 -21.97
C GLY A 99 1.72 -5.05 -20.96
N THR A 100 1.31 -5.02 -19.69
CA THR A 100 2.01 -4.27 -18.61
C THR A 100 2.56 -5.22 -17.55
N LYS A 101 3.50 -4.71 -16.74
CA LYS A 101 4.12 -5.43 -15.62
C LYS A 101 4.05 -4.60 -14.34
N ALA A 102 4.00 -5.28 -13.19
CA ALA A 102 4.07 -4.61 -11.90
C ALA A 102 5.47 -4.02 -11.69
N ILE A 103 5.54 -2.72 -11.45
CA ILE A 103 6.78 -1.99 -11.13
C ILE A 103 6.86 -1.61 -9.65
N ALA A 104 5.72 -1.59 -8.96
CA ALA A 104 5.58 -1.36 -7.54
C ALA A 104 4.19 -1.85 -7.09
N GLY A 105 3.95 -1.84 -5.79
CA GLY A 105 2.64 -2.18 -5.23
C GLY A 105 2.65 -2.09 -3.72
N GLY A 106 1.56 -2.54 -3.13
CA GLY A 106 1.36 -2.43 -1.70
C GLY A 106 0.14 -3.21 -1.22
N TRP A 107 -0.19 -3.01 0.05
CA TRP A 107 -1.26 -3.73 0.72
C TRP A 107 -2.19 -2.80 1.49
N VAL A 108 -3.42 -3.27 1.66
CA VAL A 108 -4.36 -2.78 2.67
C VAL A 108 -4.87 -3.97 3.47
N THR A 109 -4.75 -3.90 4.78
CA THR A 109 -5.25 -4.93 5.70
C THR A 109 -6.71 -4.67 6.08
N HIS A 110 -7.50 -5.74 6.12
CA HIS A 110 -8.91 -5.76 6.45
C HIS A 110 -9.17 -6.72 7.62
N GLY A 111 -8.92 -6.26 8.83
CA GLY A 111 -9.04 -7.08 10.04
C GLY A 111 -7.68 -7.55 10.53
N TRP A 112 -7.60 -7.77 11.83
CA TRP A 112 -6.32 -7.89 12.53
C TRP A 112 -6.48 -8.73 13.79
N THR A 113 -5.54 -9.63 14.06
CA THR A 113 -5.58 -10.52 15.24
C THR A 113 -4.57 -10.08 16.29
N ARG A 114 -4.96 -10.11 17.58
CA ARG A 114 -4.08 -9.80 18.71
C ARG A 114 -3.76 -11.05 19.51
N THR A 115 -2.60 -11.07 20.16
CA THR A 115 -2.36 -12.05 21.23
C THR A 115 -3.21 -11.70 22.45
N ASN A 116 -3.37 -12.66 23.36
CA ASN A 116 -4.06 -12.44 24.65
C ASN A 116 -3.39 -11.37 25.55
N GLY A 117 -2.19 -10.90 25.20
CA GLY A 117 -1.48 -9.78 25.87
C GLY A 117 -1.61 -8.43 25.16
N GLY A 118 -2.43 -8.33 24.11
CA GLY A 118 -2.64 -7.09 23.34
C GLY A 118 -1.54 -6.78 22.32
N LEU A 119 -0.53 -7.65 22.20
CA LEU A 119 0.52 -7.51 21.19
C LEU A 119 -0.04 -7.69 19.79
N ALA A 120 0.67 -7.04 18.89
CA ALA A 120 0.56 -7.32 17.50
C ALA A 120 0.79 -8.83 17.23
N ALA A 121 -0.20 -9.57 16.71
CA ALA A 121 -0.08 -11.00 16.42
C ALA A 121 -0.33 -11.32 14.94
N ASP A 122 -0.18 -10.35 14.05
CA ASP A 122 -0.59 -10.49 12.66
C ASP A 122 0.32 -9.63 11.81
N ALA A 123 1.03 -10.23 10.86
CA ALA A 123 2.02 -9.54 10.04
C ALA A 123 1.75 -9.75 8.56
N ILE A 124 2.28 -8.83 7.76
CA ILE A 124 2.35 -9.04 6.31
C ILE A 124 3.48 -10.03 6.03
N ASP A 125 3.10 -11.24 5.63
CA ASP A 125 4.04 -12.29 5.24
C ASP A 125 4.61 -12.02 3.85
N ILE A 126 3.78 -11.45 2.97
CA ILE A 126 4.12 -11.27 1.56
C ILE A 126 3.65 -9.89 1.10
N ASN A 127 4.56 -9.18 0.45
CA ASN A 127 4.28 -7.94 -0.28
C ASN A 127 5.30 -7.82 -1.42
N ALA A 128 4.99 -8.42 -2.56
CA ALA A 128 5.94 -8.60 -3.65
C ALA A 128 5.24 -8.63 -5.02
N PRO A 129 5.96 -8.39 -6.13
CA PRO A 129 5.42 -8.71 -7.44
C PRO A 129 5.18 -10.22 -7.58
N THR A 130 4.19 -10.61 -8.38
CA THR A 130 3.99 -12.02 -8.72
C THR A 130 5.19 -12.57 -9.49
N LYS A 131 5.41 -13.89 -9.46
CA LYS A 131 6.58 -14.55 -10.08
C LYS A 131 6.75 -14.21 -11.58
N ASN A 132 5.65 -14.02 -12.30
CA ASN A 132 5.65 -13.66 -13.73
C ASN A 132 5.64 -12.14 -13.99
N GLY A 133 5.64 -11.33 -12.92
CA GLY A 133 5.57 -9.87 -12.96
C GLY A 133 4.23 -9.31 -13.42
N ASN A 134 3.20 -10.14 -13.61
CA ASN A 134 1.88 -9.70 -14.11
C ASN A 134 1.00 -9.09 -13.01
N GLY A 135 1.53 -8.84 -11.83
CA GLY A 135 0.72 -8.37 -10.72
C GLY A 135 1.51 -8.18 -9.43
N TRP A 136 0.77 -7.87 -8.37
CA TRP A 136 1.28 -7.73 -7.02
C TRP A 136 0.56 -8.71 -6.09
N TRP A 137 1.33 -9.43 -5.29
CA TRP A 137 0.89 -10.48 -4.39
C TRP A 137 1.10 -10.06 -2.95
N VAL A 138 0.04 -10.20 -2.16
CA VAL A 138 0.05 -9.90 -0.72
C VAL A 138 -0.55 -11.06 0.04
N SER A 139 0.04 -11.37 1.18
CA SER A 139 -0.51 -12.30 2.17
C SER A 139 -0.26 -11.75 3.58
N GLN A 140 -1.11 -12.15 4.51
CA GLN A 140 -1.07 -11.75 5.92
C GLN A 140 -1.42 -12.97 6.77
N GLU A 141 -0.78 -13.10 7.93
CA GLU A 141 -0.79 -14.33 8.73
C GLU A 141 -2.19 -14.76 9.18
N TYR A 142 -3.01 -13.84 9.71
CA TYR A 142 -4.33 -14.17 10.26
C TYR A 142 -5.47 -13.28 9.75
N GLY A 143 -5.19 -12.07 9.26
CA GLY A 143 -6.21 -11.16 8.75
C GLY A 143 -6.56 -11.35 7.28
N TYR A 144 -7.39 -10.46 6.76
CA TYR A 144 -7.63 -10.36 5.32
C TYR A 144 -6.79 -9.25 4.72
N VAL A 145 -6.43 -9.37 3.44
CA VAL A 145 -5.61 -8.39 2.72
C VAL A 145 -6.18 -8.05 1.36
N GLU A 146 -5.87 -6.85 0.89
CA GLU A 146 -6.10 -6.38 -0.47
C GLU A 146 -4.76 -5.97 -1.07
N ALA A 147 -4.37 -6.61 -2.18
CA ALA A 147 -3.22 -6.21 -2.96
C ALA A 147 -3.54 -5.04 -3.89
N ARG A 148 -2.57 -4.15 -4.08
CA ARG A 148 -2.60 -3.11 -5.11
C ARG A 148 -1.29 -3.09 -5.87
N ALA A 149 -1.37 -2.94 -7.19
CA ALA A 149 -0.21 -2.88 -8.08
C ALA A 149 -0.16 -1.53 -8.81
N LEU A 150 1.05 -1.08 -9.11
CA LEU A 150 1.34 -0.05 -10.09
C LEU A 150 1.94 -0.74 -11.31
N CYS A 151 1.26 -0.62 -12.45
CA CYS A 151 1.52 -1.37 -13.67
C CYS A 151 1.98 -0.43 -14.80
N SER A 152 3.08 -0.77 -15.47
CA SER A 152 3.64 -0.02 -16.60
C SER A 152 4.11 -0.92 -17.73
#